data_AF-A0A8J3YCS1-F1
#
_entry.id   AF-A0A8J3YCS1-F1
#
_cell.length_a   1.000
_cell.length_b   1.000
_cell.length_c   1.000
_cell.angle_alpha   90.00
_cell.angle_beta   90.00
_cell.angle_gamma   90.00
#
_symmetry.space_group_name_H-M   'P 1'
#
loop_
_entity.id
_entity.type
_entity.pdbx_description
1 polymer ?
#
loop_
_entity_poly.entity_id
_entity_poly.type
_entity_poly.pdbx_seq_one_letter_code
_entity_poly.pdbx_strand_id
1 'polypeptide(L)'
;MPAGPVPAAADVPDRFTPAAVAARHRYAWFPFAGGPRACIGNHVAMTEAVVALAVLLRAGTLHTAAAPVPLATGITLRPAGAVACRFVPRRTGGGS
;
A
#
# COMPACT_ATOMS: atom_id res chain seq x y z
N MET A 1 18.34 -8.86 17.44
CA MET A 1 17.69 -8.21 16.29
C MET A 1 17.50 -6.75 16.69
N PRO A 2 18.22 -5.75 16.14
CA PRO A 2 17.94 -4.39 16.55
C PRO A 2 16.56 -4.02 16.00
N ALA A 3 15.56 -4.04 16.89
CA ALA A 3 14.23 -3.47 16.69
C ALA A 3 14.34 -1.94 16.74
N GLY A 4 15.11 -1.38 15.80
CA GLY A 4 15.16 0.06 15.59
C GLY A 4 13.89 0.54 14.89
N PRO A 5 13.45 1.78 15.13
CA PRO A 5 12.34 2.37 14.40
C PRO A 5 12.63 2.34 12.90
N VAL A 6 11.67 1.85 12.12
CA VAL A 6 11.72 1.84 10.66
C VAL A 6 11.76 3.31 10.19
N PRO A 7 12.83 3.77 9.52
CA PRO A 7 12.97 5.18 9.15
C PRO A 7 11.90 5.57 8.11
N ALA A 8 11.50 6.85 8.08
CA ALA A 8 10.52 7.41 7.13
C ALA A 8 10.86 7.16 5.64
N ALA A 9 12.10 6.78 5.34
CA ALA A 9 12.53 6.27 4.03
C ALA A 9 11.96 4.88 3.66
N ALA A 10 11.15 4.26 4.53
CA ALA A 10 10.54 2.96 4.28
C ALA A 10 9.48 2.98 3.17
N ASP A 11 8.89 4.12 2.83
CA ASP A 11 7.81 4.21 1.86
C ASP A 11 8.29 4.49 0.42
N VAL A 12 9.46 3.97 0.04
CA VAL A 12 10.00 4.07 -1.33
C VAL A 12 9.76 2.76 -2.08
N PRO A 13 9.03 2.75 -3.22
CA PRO A 13 8.78 1.54 -4.02
C PRO A 13 10.05 0.81 -4.47
N ASP A 14 11.14 1.54 -4.73
CA ASP A 14 12.41 1.00 -5.25
C ASP A 14 13.10 0.00 -4.31
N ARG A 15 12.71 -0.07 -3.03
CA ARG A 15 13.17 -1.12 -2.11
C ARG A 15 12.69 -2.54 -2.47
N PHE A 16 11.73 -2.64 -3.39
CA PHE A 16 11.16 -3.90 -3.88
C PHE A 16 11.68 -4.30 -5.27
N THR A 17 12.78 -3.71 -5.73
CA THR A 17 13.48 -4.20 -6.93
C THR A 17 13.91 -5.68 -6.77
N PRO A 18 14.01 -6.45 -7.86
CA PRO A 18 14.41 -7.86 -7.79
C PRO A 18 15.73 -8.08 -7.02
N ALA A 19 16.72 -7.21 -7.24
CA ALA A 19 18.00 -7.26 -6.55
C ALA A 19 17.88 -7.02 -5.03
N ALA A 20 17.12 -6.01 -4.61
CA ALA A 20 16.89 -5.73 -3.19
C ALA A 20 16.08 -6.84 -2.49
N VAL A 21 15.10 -7.41 -3.20
CA VAL A 21 14.31 -8.55 -2.71
C VAL A 21 15.14 -9.82 -2.59
N ALA A 22 16.11 -10.05 -3.47
CA ALA A 22 17.02 -11.19 -3.38
C ALA A 22 18.03 -11.03 -2.23
N ALA A 23 18.49 -9.80 -1.96
CA ALA A 23 19.47 -9.52 -0.92
C ALA A 23 18.89 -9.50 0.51
N ARG A 24 17.58 -9.29 0.67
CA ARG A 24 16.95 -9.18 2.01
C ARG A 24 16.75 -10.55 2.67
N HIS A 25 16.78 -10.56 3.99
CA HIS A 25 16.43 -11.75 4.77
C HIS A 25 14.98 -12.18 4.51
N ARG A 26 14.73 -13.49 4.40
CA ARG A 26 13.42 -14.07 4.07
C ARG A 26 12.27 -13.59 4.96
N TYR A 27 12.57 -13.36 6.24
CA TYR A 27 11.59 -12.89 7.24
C TYR A 27 11.70 -11.39 7.54
N ALA A 28 12.35 -10.60 6.69
CA ALA A 28 12.35 -9.13 6.83
C ALA A 28 11.06 -8.48 6.28
N TRP A 29 10.27 -9.21 5.48
CA TRP A 29 9.01 -8.74 4.90
C TRP A 29 8.00 -9.89 4.78
N PHE A 30 6.95 -9.86 5.62
CA PHE A 30 5.95 -10.92 5.71
C PHE A 30 4.51 -10.35 5.92
N PRO A 31 4.01 -9.47 5.02
CA PRO A 31 2.75 -8.76 5.20
C PRO A 31 1.51 -9.67 5.29
N PHE A 32 1.63 -10.91 4.80
CA PHE A 32 0.58 -11.92 4.79
C PHE A 32 0.95 -13.16 5.62
N ALA A 33 1.82 -12.99 6.62
CA ALA A 33 2.45 -14.06 7.40
C ALA A 33 3.24 -15.05 6.52
N GLY A 34 3.70 -16.16 7.12
CA GLY A 34 4.45 -17.21 6.44
C GLY A 34 4.24 -18.57 7.07
N GLY A 35 4.63 -19.65 6.37
CA GLY A 35 4.49 -21.02 6.85
C GLY A 35 3.05 -21.55 6.82
N PRO A 36 2.70 -22.55 7.65
CA PRO A 36 1.39 -23.23 7.61
C PRO A 36 0.17 -22.36 7.93
N ARG A 37 0.41 -21.16 8.48
CA ARG A 37 -0.63 -20.18 8.83
C ARG A 37 -0.52 -18.91 8.00
N ALA A 38 0.14 -18.98 6.84
CA ALA A 38 0.14 -17.90 5.86
C ALA A 38 -1.29 -17.57 5.42
N CYS A 39 -1.55 -16.29 5.10
CA CYS A 39 -2.85 -15.85 4.64
C CYS A 39 -3.24 -16.57 3.34
N ILE A 40 -4.35 -17.31 3.37
CA ILE A 40 -4.91 -17.97 2.19
C ILE A 40 -5.33 -16.95 1.11
N GLY A 41 -5.68 -15.72 1.52
CA GLY A 41 -6.12 -14.64 0.64
C GLY A 41 -5.01 -13.77 0.06
N ASN A 42 -3.72 -14.11 0.23
CA ASN A 42 -2.60 -13.27 -0.23
C ASN A 42 -2.72 -12.88 -1.72
N HIS A 43 -2.93 -13.84 -2.62
CA HIS A 43 -3.04 -13.56 -4.05
C HIS A 43 -4.26 -12.69 -4.40
N VAL A 44 -5.39 -12.92 -3.72
CA VAL A 44 -6.61 -12.12 -3.91
C VAL A 44 -6.36 -10.69 -3.46
N ALA A 45 -5.84 -10.50 -2.25
CA ALA A 45 -5.55 -9.19 -1.68
C ALA A 45 -4.59 -8.37 -2.56
N MET A 46 -3.51 -8.99 -3.07
CA MET A 46 -2.58 -8.32 -3.97
C MET A 46 -3.23 -7.95 -5.31
N THR A 47 -4.04 -8.85 -5.87
CA THR A 47 -4.73 -8.61 -7.15
C THR A 47 -5.75 -7.49 -7.00
N GLU A 48 -6.59 -7.54 -5.97
CA GLU A 48 -7.60 -6.52 -5.69
C GLU A 48 -6.96 -5.15 -5.45
N ALA A 49 -5.88 -5.07 -4.68
CA ALA A 49 -5.19 -3.81 -4.41
C ALA A 49 -4.66 -3.17 -5.70
N VAL A 50 -4.02 -3.96 -6.58
CA VAL A 50 -3.49 -3.47 -7.86
C VAL A 50 -4.63 -3.06 -8.80
N VAL A 51 -5.68 -3.86 -8.92
CA VAL A 51 -6.83 -3.57 -9.78
C VAL A 51 -7.57 -2.33 -9.30
N ALA A 52 -7.89 -2.23 -8.00
CA ALA A 52 -8.56 -1.07 -7.43
C ALA A 52 -7.77 0.21 -7.67
N LEU A 53 -6.45 0.19 -7.43
CA LEU A 53 -5.58 1.33 -7.68
C LEU A 53 -5.55 1.71 -9.17
N ALA A 54 -5.38 0.73 -10.06
CA ALA A 54 -5.36 0.96 -11.51
C ALA A 54 -6.69 1.55 -12.01
N VAL A 55 -7.83 1.07 -11.49
CA VAL A 55 -9.16 1.61 -11.83
C VAL A 55 -9.30 3.06 -11.37
N LEU A 56 -8.91 3.38 -10.13
CA LEU A 56 -8.98 4.74 -9.59
C LEU A 56 -8.10 5.72 -10.37
N LEU A 57 -6.84 5.34 -10.62
CA LEU A 57 -5.88 6.16 -11.36
C LEU A 57 -6.25 6.29 -12.84
N ARG A 58 -6.86 5.25 -13.43
CA ARG A 58 -7.46 5.37 -14.75
C ARG A 58 -8.61 6.36 -14.68
N ALA A 59 -9.52 6.28 -13.72
CA ALA A 59 -10.72 7.13 -13.71
C ALA A 59 -10.43 8.62 -13.47
N GLY A 60 -9.34 8.97 -12.78
CA GLY A 60 -9.06 10.36 -12.42
C GLY A 60 -7.80 10.54 -11.59
N THR A 61 -7.62 11.77 -11.10
CA THR A 61 -6.52 12.13 -10.20
C THR A 61 -7.03 12.27 -8.77
N LEU A 62 -6.29 11.70 -7.81
CA LEU A 62 -6.55 11.85 -6.39
C LEU A 62 -5.60 12.90 -5.81
N HIS A 63 -6.14 13.88 -5.10
CA HIS A 63 -5.38 14.86 -4.34
C HIS A 63 -5.62 14.62 -2.84
N THR A 64 -4.55 14.50 -2.08
CA THR A 64 -4.59 14.31 -0.62
C THR A 64 -3.89 15.45 0.09
N ALA A 65 -4.23 15.69 1.35
CA ALA A 65 -3.45 16.59 2.19
C ALA A 65 -2.12 15.89 2.57
N ALA A 66 -1.00 16.61 2.53
CA ALA A 66 0.31 16.10 2.94
C ALA A 66 0.48 16.05 4.47
N ALA A 67 -0.62 15.84 5.21
CA ALA A 67 -0.61 15.76 6.67
C ALA A 67 -0.46 14.31 7.14
N PRO A 68 0.27 14.05 8.24
CA PRO A 68 0.30 12.73 8.85
C PRO A 68 -1.11 12.23 9.19
N VAL A 69 -1.41 10.99 8.80
CA VAL A 69 -2.68 10.34 9.13
C VAL A 69 -2.54 9.69 10.51
N PRO A 70 -3.26 10.16 11.55
CA PRO A 70 -3.20 9.54 12.86
C PRO A 70 -3.74 8.11 12.77
N LEU A 71 -3.08 7.18 13.48
CA LEU A 71 -3.40 5.77 13.44
C LEU A 71 -4.11 5.34 14.73
N ALA A 72 -5.07 4.43 14.60
CA ALA A 72 -5.73 3.77 15.71
C ALA A 72 -5.51 2.26 15.62
N THR A 73 -5.28 1.64 16.77
CA THR A 73 -5.08 0.19 16.91
C THR A 73 -6.40 -0.51 17.25
N GLY A 74 -6.69 -1.61 16.55
CA GLY A 74 -7.77 -2.54 16.85
C GLY A 74 -7.37 -3.96 16.43
N ILE A 75 -8.31 -4.74 15.86
CA ILE A 75 -7.98 -6.02 15.21
C ILE A 75 -6.98 -5.79 14.06
N THR A 76 -7.11 -4.67 13.35
CA THR A 76 -6.15 -4.18 12.37
C THR A 76 -5.69 -2.77 12.72
N LEU A 77 -4.54 -2.35 12.19
CA LEU A 77 -4.12 -0.96 12.20
C LEU A 77 -4.94 -0.19 11.16
N ARG A 78 -5.52 0.94 11.55
CA ARG A 78 -6.37 1.77 10.67
C ARG A 78 -6.16 3.26 10.92
N PRO A 79 -6.60 4.15 10.02
CA PRO A 79 -6.74 5.56 10.33
C PRO A 79 -7.64 5.79 11.55
N ALA A 80 -7.25 6.71 12.42
CA ALA A 80 -8.02 7.10 13.60
C ALA A 80 -9.29 7.89 13.25
N GLY A 81 -9.30 8.54 12.08
CA GLY A 81 -10.43 9.29 11.55
C GLY A 81 -10.48 9.27 10.03
N ALA A 82 -11.29 10.16 9.46
CA ALA A 82 -11.43 10.28 8.01
C ALA A 82 -10.11 10.70 7.34
N VAL A 83 -9.82 10.10 6.18
CA VAL A 83 -8.70 10.50 5.31
C VAL A 83 -9.28 11.33 4.17
N ALA A 84 -9.09 12.65 4.23
CA ALA A 84 -9.63 13.56 3.24
C ALA A 84 -8.89 13.42 1.89
N CYS A 85 -9.64 13.04 0.86
CA CYS A 85 -9.16 12.90 -0.51
C CYS A 85 -10.11 13.62 -1.47
N ARG A 86 -9.56 14.45 -2.36
CA ARG A 86 -10.32 15.06 -3.46
C ARG A 86 -10.05 14.29 -4.74
N PHE A 87 -11.11 13.78 -5.36
CA PHE A 87 -11.02 13.12 -6.66
C PHE A 87 -11.40 14.09 -7.80
N VAL A 88 -10.56 14.16 -8.82
CA VAL A 88 -10.79 14.91 -10.06
C VAL A 88 -10.94 13.91 -11.20
N PRO A 89 -12.16 13.69 -11.71
CA PRO A 89 -12.38 12.78 -12.82
C PRO A 89 -11.57 13.20 -14.04
N ARG A 90 -10.92 12.23 -14.68
CA ARG A 90 -10.25 12.46 -15.96
C ARG A 90 -11.34 12.64 -17.00
N ARG A 91 -11.35 13.79 -17.67
CA ARG A 91 -12.27 14.01 -18.81
C ARG A 91 -11.94 12.94 -19.85
N THR A 92 -12.82 11.97 -20.03
CA THR A 92 -12.86 11.23 -21.28
C THR A 92 -13.20 12.27 -22.33
N GLY A 93 -12.24 12.62 -23.19
CA GLY A 93 -12.54 13.39 -24.39
C GLY A 93 -13.69 12.67 -25.09
N GLY A 94 -14.83 13.35 -25.21
CA GLY A 94 -15.80 12.99 -26.24
C GLY A 94 -15.04 13.10 -27.55
N GLY A 95 -14.78 11.97 -28.17
CA GLY A 95 -13.93 11.87 -29.35
C GLY A 95 -14.51 10.82 -30.26
N SER A 96 -15.29 11.34 -31.23
CA SER A 96 -15.77 10.73 -32.47
C SER A 96 -16.81 9.63 -32.39
#